data_AF-A0A7W8E2S8-F1
#
_entry.id   AF-A0A7W8E2S8-F1
#
_cell.length_a   1.000
_cell.length_b   1.000
_cell.length_c   1.000
_cell.angle_alpha   90.00
_cell.angle_beta   90.00
_cell.angle_gamma   90.00
#
_symmetry.space_group_name_H-M   'P 1'
#
loop_
_entity.id
_entity.type
_entity.pdbx_description
1 polymer ?
#
loop_
_entity_poly.entity_id
_entity_poly.type
_entity_poly.pdbx_seq_one_letter_code
_entity_poly.pdbx_strand_id
1 'polypeptide(L)'
;MLRSELKAGIDYAFREKRVLGCPLARIKLIAHVRGNRWKAKWIDTHPGLVDYVTTAQIIAPWSEQKGFLREEKELAELREYNLEHGYDGNFPICEALQQVFESVQDELSYDHGVLRTTLAPLNRLRTRSGLSEYALRSPAFQSRDGSLRLPQDQAEELARSFCRTEPAPVLISIETTERNWSVDVARPGNEYLVPLLNQYRASWAIIRQWCGSDAAVAERDKRIELLERLVWDAIYSLQKAGSESEAARLRRAIDRR
;
A
#
# COMPACT_ATOMS: atom_id res chain seq x y z
N MET A 1 4.87 17.25 -13.28
CA MET A 1 5.73 18.37 -13.71
C MET A 1 5.61 19.51 -12.71
N LEU A 2 6.73 19.89 -12.13
CA LEU A 2 6.82 21.00 -11.17
C LEU A 2 7.07 22.31 -11.91
N ARG A 3 6.72 23.44 -11.26
CA ARG A 3 6.97 24.77 -11.83
C ARG A 3 8.46 25.00 -12.16
N SER A 4 9.37 24.45 -11.35
CA SER A 4 10.82 24.55 -11.51
C SER A 4 11.35 23.89 -12.78
N GLU A 5 10.59 22.96 -13.38
CA GLU A 5 10.98 22.21 -14.58
C GLU A 5 10.57 22.93 -15.88
N LEU A 6 9.68 23.92 -15.78
CA LEU A 6 9.16 24.66 -16.93
C LEU A 6 10.12 25.75 -17.38
N LYS A 7 10.39 25.80 -18.69
CA LYS A 7 11.26 26.79 -19.31
C LYS A 7 10.55 27.53 -20.43
N ALA A 8 10.75 28.85 -20.46
CA ALA A 8 10.34 29.67 -21.60
C ALA A 8 11.11 29.25 -22.86
N GLY A 9 10.47 29.40 -24.01
CA GLY A 9 11.01 29.05 -25.32
C GLY A 9 10.87 27.57 -25.71
N ILE A 10 10.38 26.70 -24.82
CA ILE A 10 10.18 25.27 -25.08
C ILE A 10 8.71 24.98 -25.42
N ASP A 11 8.52 24.00 -26.29
CA ASP A 11 7.21 23.46 -26.65
C ASP A 11 6.75 22.40 -25.65
N TYR A 12 5.52 22.50 -25.20
CA TYR A 12 4.91 21.59 -24.25
C TYR A 12 3.56 21.08 -24.75
N ALA A 13 3.21 19.88 -24.28
CA ALA A 13 1.88 19.32 -24.38
C ALA A 13 0.96 19.95 -23.32
N PHE A 14 -0.22 20.38 -23.76
CA PHE A 14 -1.23 21.07 -22.97
C PHE A 14 -2.56 20.30 -22.96
N ARG A 15 -3.26 20.34 -21.83
CA ARG A 15 -4.67 19.98 -21.72
C ARG A 15 -5.41 20.98 -20.85
N GLU A 16 -6.58 21.38 -21.31
CA GLU A 16 -7.45 22.30 -20.55
C GLU A 16 -7.92 21.66 -19.24
N LYS A 17 -8.31 20.38 -19.29
CA LYS A 17 -8.60 19.53 -18.13
C LYS A 17 -7.72 18.30 -18.16
N ARG A 18 -7.15 17.91 -17.02
CA ARG A 18 -6.40 16.65 -16.85
C ARG A 18 -7.34 15.45 -16.74
N VAL A 19 -8.09 15.20 -17.80
CA VAL A 19 -8.92 14.00 -17.94
C VAL A 19 -8.18 13.03 -18.87
N LEU A 20 -8.23 11.75 -18.53
CA LEU A 20 -7.65 10.68 -19.33
C LEU A 20 -8.29 10.67 -20.73
N GLY A 21 -7.49 10.45 -21.76
CA GLY A 21 -7.98 10.36 -23.15
C GLY A 21 -8.29 11.68 -23.84
N CYS A 22 -8.22 12.83 -23.16
CA CYS A 22 -8.33 14.12 -23.84
C CYS A 22 -7.14 14.34 -24.80
N PRO A 23 -7.34 14.94 -25.98
CA PRO A 23 -6.23 15.22 -26.90
C PRO A 23 -5.24 16.22 -26.28
N LEU A 24 -3.95 16.05 -26.59
CA LEU A 24 -2.91 17.01 -26.24
C LEU A 24 -2.86 18.11 -27.30
N ALA A 25 -2.79 19.37 -26.89
CA ALA A 25 -2.50 20.49 -27.77
C ALA A 25 -1.04 20.92 -27.62
N ARG A 26 -0.41 21.37 -28.71
CA ARG A 26 0.95 21.93 -28.67
C ARG A 26 0.92 23.41 -28.36
N ILE A 27 1.62 23.79 -27.30
CA ILE A 27 1.86 25.20 -26.94
C ILE A 27 3.35 25.46 -26.77
N LYS A 28 3.78 26.70 -27.01
CA LYS A 28 5.13 27.18 -26.71
C LYS A 28 5.07 28.17 -25.57
N LEU A 29 5.79 27.91 -24.48
CA LEU A 29 5.84 28.85 -23.36
C LEU A 29 6.67 30.08 -23.76
N ILE A 30 6.12 31.27 -23.57
CA ILE A 30 6.80 32.54 -23.89
C ILE A 30 7.49 33.10 -22.66
N ALA A 31 6.75 33.22 -21.54
CA ALA A 31 7.26 33.82 -20.32
C ALA A 31 6.49 33.34 -19.09
N HIS A 32 7.19 33.25 -17.96
CA HIS A 32 6.54 33.12 -16.65
C HIS A 32 5.95 34.47 -16.26
N VAL A 33 4.73 34.45 -15.68
CA VAL A 33 4.01 35.68 -15.32
C VAL A 33 4.01 35.87 -13.81
N ARG A 34 3.19 35.08 -13.10
CA ARG A 34 3.09 35.11 -11.63
C ARG A 34 2.43 33.83 -11.13
N GLY A 35 2.92 33.32 -9.99
CA GLY A 35 2.39 32.10 -9.38
C GLY A 35 2.44 30.94 -10.36
N ASN A 36 1.28 30.30 -10.58
CA ASN A 36 1.15 29.16 -11.49
C ASN A 36 0.84 29.55 -12.94
N ARG A 37 0.75 30.84 -13.27
CA ARG A 37 0.38 31.32 -14.62
C ARG A 37 1.60 31.54 -15.52
N TRP A 38 1.45 31.10 -16.77
CA TRP A 38 2.42 31.22 -17.84
C TRP A 38 1.77 31.83 -19.08
N LYS A 39 2.51 32.66 -19.81
CA LYS A 39 2.10 33.15 -21.12
C LYS A 39 2.54 32.12 -22.17
N ALA A 40 1.63 31.64 -22.99
CA ALA A 40 1.89 30.59 -23.97
C ALA A 40 1.34 30.99 -25.36
N LYS A 41 2.03 30.53 -26.41
CA LYS A 41 1.60 30.64 -27.81
C LYS A 41 1.10 29.29 -28.28
N TRP A 42 -0.11 29.25 -28.84
CA TRP A 42 -0.66 28.05 -29.45
C TRP A 42 0.00 27.79 -30.81
N ILE A 43 0.38 26.52 -31.05
CA ILE A 43 1.07 26.12 -32.28
C ILE A 43 0.11 25.44 -33.25
N ASP A 44 -0.65 24.44 -32.79
CA ASP A 44 -1.44 23.59 -33.70
C ASP A 44 -2.94 23.96 -33.74
N THR A 45 -3.61 24.11 -32.58
CA THR A 45 -5.08 24.27 -32.53
C THR A 45 -5.55 25.68 -32.90
N HIS A 46 -4.83 26.70 -32.47
CA HIS A 46 -5.11 28.11 -32.75
C HIS A 46 -3.80 28.84 -33.09
N PRO A 47 -3.20 28.57 -34.26
CA PRO A 47 -1.84 29.00 -34.56
C PRO A 47 -1.67 30.51 -34.37
N GLY A 48 -0.74 30.90 -33.51
CA GLY A 48 -0.44 32.32 -33.28
C GLY A 48 -1.17 32.96 -32.10
N LEU A 49 -2.25 32.36 -31.60
CA LEU A 49 -2.95 32.85 -30.42
C LEU A 49 -2.01 32.84 -29.21
N VAL A 50 -2.04 33.91 -28.42
CA VAL A 50 -1.27 34.03 -27.19
C VAL A 50 -2.24 34.14 -26.03
N ASP A 51 -2.11 33.24 -25.06
CA ASP A 51 -3.02 33.15 -23.92
C ASP A 51 -2.26 32.82 -22.62
N TYR A 52 -2.95 32.89 -21.49
CA TYR A 52 -2.44 32.53 -20.18
C TYR A 52 -2.89 31.13 -19.78
N VAL A 53 -1.91 30.24 -19.56
CA VAL A 53 -2.13 28.86 -19.12
C VAL A 53 -1.62 28.66 -17.70
N THR A 54 -2.12 27.64 -17.02
CA THR A 54 -1.64 27.28 -15.68
C THR A 54 -0.63 26.13 -15.73
N THR A 55 0.24 26.07 -14.72
CA THR A 55 1.23 24.99 -14.55
C THR A 55 0.55 23.61 -14.49
N ALA A 56 -0.66 23.54 -13.93
CA ALA A 56 -1.45 22.31 -13.89
C ALA A 56 -1.95 21.84 -15.27
N GLN A 57 -2.08 22.72 -16.24
CA GLN A 57 -2.53 22.34 -17.59
C GLN A 57 -1.37 21.90 -18.50
N ILE A 58 -0.13 22.16 -18.08
CA ILE A 58 1.07 21.74 -18.80
C ILE A 58 1.43 20.31 -18.35
N ILE A 59 1.62 19.41 -19.31
CA ILE A 59 1.68 17.96 -19.06
C ILE A 59 3.10 17.41 -19.16
N ALA A 60 3.72 17.56 -20.33
CA ALA A 60 5.06 17.06 -20.67
C ALA A 60 5.70 17.97 -21.73
N PRO A 61 7.03 18.00 -21.89
CA PRO A 61 7.65 18.54 -23.09
C PRO A 61 7.04 17.88 -24.34
N TRP A 62 6.83 18.66 -25.41
CA TRP A 62 6.18 18.14 -26.63
C TRP A 62 6.97 17.00 -27.27
N SER A 63 8.31 17.00 -27.14
CA SER A 63 9.17 15.91 -27.56
C SER A 63 8.83 14.57 -26.91
N GLU A 64 8.27 14.57 -25.70
CA GLU A 64 7.94 13.37 -24.93
C GLU A 64 6.45 12.98 -25.01
N GLN A 65 5.65 13.72 -25.79
CA GLN A 65 4.20 13.53 -25.86
C GLN A 65 3.79 12.08 -26.19
N LYS A 66 4.53 11.42 -27.09
CA LYS A 66 4.21 10.06 -27.54
C LYS A 66 4.44 9.07 -26.41
N GLY A 67 5.50 9.27 -25.64
CA GLY A 67 5.77 8.50 -24.44
C GLY A 67 4.71 8.72 -23.37
N PHE A 68 4.30 9.97 -23.14
CA PHE A 68 3.21 10.27 -22.19
C PHE A 68 1.88 9.59 -22.60
N LEU A 69 1.49 9.67 -23.87
CA LEU A 69 0.25 9.03 -24.35
C LEU A 69 0.32 7.50 -24.25
N ARG A 70 1.50 6.91 -24.47
CA ARG A 70 1.71 5.47 -24.27
C ARG A 70 1.53 5.08 -22.80
N GLU A 71 2.16 5.81 -21.87
CA GLU A 71 2.01 5.55 -20.43
C GLU A 71 0.58 5.73 -19.94
N GLU A 72 -0.13 6.72 -20.48
CA GLU A 72 -1.54 6.94 -20.16
C GLU A 72 -2.39 5.75 -20.59
N LYS A 73 -2.11 5.19 -21.77
CA LYS A 73 -2.75 3.97 -22.27
C LYS A 73 -2.40 2.76 -21.41
N GLU A 74 -1.13 2.53 -21.13
CA GLU A 74 -0.65 1.42 -20.29
C GLU A 74 -1.25 1.48 -18.87
N LEU A 75 -1.38 2.68 -18.29
CA LEU A 75 -2.04 2.86 -17.00
C LEU A 75 -3.55 2.56 -17.07
N ALA A 76 -4.21 2.96 -18.15
CA ALA A 76 -5.62 2.65 -18.36
C ALA A 76 -5.84 1.15 -18.50
N GLU A 77 -5.01 0.46 -19.29
CA GLU A 77 -5.02 -1.00 -19.44
C GLU A 77 -4.76 -1.71 -18.11
N LEU A 78 -3.82 -1.23 -17.30
CA LEU A 78 -3.55 -1.78 -15.97
C LEU A 78 -4.77 -1.63 -15.04
N ARG A 79 -5.43 -0.47 -15.06
CA ARG A 79 -6.64 -0.23 -14.25
C ARG A 79 -7.82 -1.07 -14.73
N GLU A 80 -7.99 -1.21 -16.04
CA GLU A 80 -9.01 -2.08 -16.63
C GLU A 80 -8.77 -3.53 -16.23
N TYR A 81 -7.53 -4.01 -16.34
CA TYR A 81 -7.13 -5.34 -15.86
C TYR A 81 -7.49 -5.55 -14.39
N ASN A 82 -7.18 -4.59 -13.51
CA ASN A 82 -7.54 -4.70 -12.10
C ASN A 82 -9.06 -4.84 -11.92
N LEU A 83 -9.85 -4.00 -12.58
CA LEU A 83 -11.31 -4.05 -12.51
C LEU A 83 -11.88 -5.38 -13.02
N GLU A 84 -11.38 -5.90 -14.14
CA GLU A 84 -11.78 -7.20 -14.70
C GLU A 84 -11.49 -8.36 -13.75
N HIS A 85 -10.43 -8.27 -12.95
CA HIS A 85 -10.06 -9.27 -11.95
C HIS A 85 -10.76 -9.05 -10.60
N GLY A 86 -11.78 -8.18 -10.56
CA GLY A 86 -12.58 -7.92 -9.37
C GLY A 86 -11.89 -7.02 -8.34
N TYR A 87 -10.82 -6.33 -8.73
CA TYR A 87 -10.14 -5.38 -7.88
C TYR A 87 -10.71 -3.98 -8.07
N ASP A 88 -11.67 -3.62 -7.20
CA ASP A 88 -12.08 -2.24 -7.02
C ASP A 88 -11.24 -1.62 -5.88
N GLY A 89 -10.86 -0.35 -6.01
CA GLY A 89 -9.95 0.30 -5.07
C GLY A 89 -10.49 0.46 -3.64
N ASN A 90 -11.71 -0.02 -3.33
CA ASN A 90 -12.39 0.16 -2.05
C ASN A 90 -12.44 -1.11 -1.19
N PHE A 91 -11.80 -2.20 -1.63
CA PHE A 91 -11.76 -3.43 -0.84
C PHE A 91 -10.78 -3.32 0.34
N PRO A 92 -11.08 -3.96 1.50
CA PRO A 92 -10.16 -4.04 2.64
C PRO A 92 -8.77 -4.58 2.30
N ILE A 93 -8.65 -5.36 1.22
CA ILE A 93 -7.37 -5.85 0.73
C ILE A 93 -6.47 -4.72 0.20
N CYS A 94 -7.03 -3.64 -0.38
CA CYS A 94 -6.26 -2.50 -0.85
C CYS A 94 -5.61 -1.76 0.33
N GLU A 95 -6.37 -1.56 1.42
CA GLU A 95 -5.85 -1.01 2.67
C GLU A 95 -4.81 -1.93 3.31
N ALA A 96 -5.00 -3.26 3.22
CA ALA A 96 -4.02 -4.22 3.72
C ALA A 96 -2.70 -4.11 2.95
N LEU A 97 -2.76 -4.05 1.62
CA LEU A 97 -1.60 -3.87 0.76
C LEU A 97 -0.88 -2.56 1.05
N GLN A 98 -1.62 -1.45 1.15
CA GLN A 98 -1.06 -0.15 1.49
C GLN A 98 -0.25 -0.21 2.77
N GLN A 99 -0.82 -0.73 3.85
CA GLN A 99 -0.16 -0.83 5.15
C GLN A 99 1.06 -1.76 5.13
N VAL A 100 0.98 -2.87 4.38
CA VAL A 100 2.14 -3.75 4.20
C VAL A 100 3.28 -2.98 3.54
N PHE A 101 3.04 -2.28 2.42
CA PHE A 101 4.10 -1.54 1.74
C PHE A 101 4.64 -0.36 2.54
N GLU A 102 3.79 0.34 3.31
CA GLU A 102 4.24 1.37 4.25
C GLU A 102 5.15 0.80 5.36
N SER A 103 4.90 -0.44 5.80
CA SER A 103 5.73 -1.11 6.82
C SER A 103 7.09 -1.61 6.30
N VAL A 104 7.28 -1.74 4.98
CA VAL A 104 8.56 -2.17 4.38
C VAL A 104 9.66 -1.11 4.59
N GLN A 105 9.28 0.16 4.81
CA GLN A 105 10.17 1.32 4.96
C GLN A 105 11.09 1.54 3.75
N ASP A 106 10.53 1.45 2.55
CA ASP A 106 11.23 1.66 1.28
C ASP A 106 10.41 2.58 0.37
N GLU A 107 10.96 2.96 -0.80
CA GLU A 107 10.27 3.77 -1.81
C GLU A 107 9.25 2.92 -2.61
N LEU A 108 8.26 2.41 -1.87
CA LEU A 108 7.12 1.66 -2.36
C LEU A 108 5.87 2.44 -1.98
N SER A 109 5.03 2.74 -2.97
CA SER A 109 3.74 3.37 -2.73
C SER A 109 2.65 2.56 -3.41
N TYR A 110 1.67 2.11 -2.66
CA TYR A 110 0.50 1.43 -3.20
C TYR A 110 -0.70 2.36 -3.10
N ASP A 111 -1.38 2.58 -4.22
CA ASP A 111 -2.55 3.45 -4.28
C ASP A 111 -3.56 2.91 -5.29
N HIS A 112 -4.83 2.81 -4.87
CA HIS A 112 -5.96 2.42 -5.72
C HIS A 112 -5.69 1.25 -6.68
N GLY A 113 -5.12 0.15 -6.18
CA GLY A 113 -4.85 -1.05 -6.98
C GLY A 113 -3.52 -1.07 -7.73
N VAL A 114 -2.70 -0.02 -7.61
CA VAL A 114 -1.44 0.10 -8.35
C VAL A 114 -0.28 0.26 -7.38
N LEU A 115 0.67 -0.68 -7.43
CA LEU A 115 1.95 -0.53 -6.76
C LEU A 115 2.89 0.28 -7.65
N ARG A 116 3.36 1.41 -7.16
CA ARG A 116 4.40 2.24 -7.78
C ARG A 116 5.70 2.12 -7.01
N THR A 117 6.79 1.89 -7.72
CA THR A 117 8.13 1.77 -7.15
C THR A 117 9.23 2.00 -8.19
N THR A 118 10.50 1.83 -7.84
CA THR A 118 11.61 1.75 -8.79
C THR A 118 12.27 0.36 -8.71
N LEU A 119 13.21 0.06 -9.59
CA LEU A 119 13.82 -1.27 -9.66
C LEU A 119 14.59 -1.65 -8.38
N ALA A 120 15.24 -0.68 -7.72
CA ALA A 120 16.05 -0.95 -6.54
C ALA A 120 15.23 -1.35 -5.29
N PRO A 121 14.19 -0.60 -4.87
CA PRO A 121 13.25 -1.03 -3.83
C PRO A 121 12.56 -2.35 -4.16
N LEU A 122 12.14 -2.55 -5.41
CA LEU A 122 11.52 -3.81 -5.83
C LEU A 122 12.47 -5.00 -5.64
N ASN A 123 13.75 -4.86 -6.00
CA ASN A 123 14.75 -5.92 -5.80
C ASN A 123 15.02 -6.23 -4.32
N ARG A 124 15.05 -5.20 -3.46
CA ARG A 124 15.16 -5.39 -2.01
C ARG A 124 13.94 -6.12 -1.46
N LEU A 125 12.73 -5.71 -1.85
CA LEU A 125 11.50 -6.38 -1.46
C LEU A 125 11.50 -7.83 -1.92
N ARG A 126 11.83 -8.12 -3.18
CA ARG A 126 11.95 -9.49 -3.72
C ARG A 126 12.88 -10.37 -2.87
N THR A 127 14.03 -9.81 -2.49
CA THR A 127 15.03 -10.51 -1.68
C THR A 127 14.46 -10.83 -0.29
N ARG A 128 13.82 -9.85 0.36
CA ARG A 128 13.19 -10.01 1.68
C ARG A 128 11.96 -10.93 1.65
N SER A 129 11.25 -10.99 0.53
CA SER A 129 10.10 -11.87 0.31
C SER A 129 10.48 -13.29 -0.11
N GLY A 130 11.77 -13.61 -0.28
CA GLY A 130 12.22 -14.92 -0.77
C GLY A 130 11.86 -15.21 -2.23
N LEU A 131 11.51 -14.18 -3.02
CA LEU A 131 11.09 -14.30 -4.43
C LEU A 131 12.23 -13.93 -5.38
N SER A 132 13.29 -14.74 -5.40
CA SER A 132 14.50 -14.49 -6.22
C SER A 132 14.23 -14.46 -7.73
N GLU A 133 13.21 -15.17 -8.21
CA GLU A 133 12.84 -15.28 -9.63
C GLU A 133 11.60 -14.46 -10.01
N TYR A 134 11.19 -13.49 -9.18
CA TYR A 134 10.00 -12.70 -9.49
C TYR A 134 10.15 -12.04 -10.87
N ALA A 135 9.13 -12.13 -11.71
CA ALA A 135 9.13 -11.55 -13.05
C ALA A 135 7.96 -10.57 -13.17
N LEU A 136 8.22 -9.39 -13.73
CA LEU A 136 7.16 -8.44 -14.02
C LEU A 136 6.29 -9.00 -15.13
N ARG A 137 4.99 -9.18 -14.86
CA ARG A 137 4.01 -9.67 -15.83
C ARG A 137 3.20 -8.52 -16.39
N SER A 138 2.82 -8.58 -17.66
CA SER A 138 1.84 -7.65 -18.23
C SER A 138 0.55 -7.70 -17.40
N PRO A 139 -0.12 -6.57 -17.11
CA PRO A 139 0.10 -5.21 -17.64
C PRO A 139 1.08 -4.32 -16.84
N ALA A 140 2.02 -4.89 -16.06
CA ALA A 140 3.06 -4.09 -15.42
C ALA A 140 3.95 -3.39 -16.47
N PHE A 141 4.30 -2.14 -16.21
CA PHE A 141 5.12 -1.34 -17.13
C PHE A 141 6.06 -0.39 -16.42
N GLN A 142 7.07 0.09 -17.14
CA GLN A 142 8.00 1.12 -16.68
C GLN A 142 7.66 2.47 -17.32
N SER A 143 7.44 3.47 -16.48
CA SER A 143 7.23 4.86 -16.88
C SER A 143 8.58 5.53 -17.22
N ARG A 144 8.53 6.61 -17.99
CA ARG A 144 9.61 7.52 -18.40
C ARG A 144 10.40 8.10 -17.22
N ASP A 145 9.77 8.22 -16.06
CA ASP A 145 10.45 8.65 -14.82
C ASP A 145 11.26 7.51 -14.17
N GLY A 146 11.29 6.32 -14.79
CA GLY A 146 11.95 5.13 -14.27
C GLY A 146 11.10 4.36 -13.26
N SER A 147 9.91 4.85 -12.91
CA SER A 147 9.00 4.17 -11.97
C SER A 147 8.35 2.97 -12.64
N LEU A 148 8.36 1.84 -11.96
CA LEU A 148 7.57 0.66 -12.26
C LEU A 148 6.17 0.82 -11.71
N ARG A 149 5.17 0.38 -12.48
CA ARG A 149 3.78 0.26 -12.06
C ARG A 149 3.34 -1.18 -12.19
N LEU A 150 2.90 -1.76 -11.09
CA LEU A 150 2.47 -3.15 -11.04
C LEU A 150 0.96 -3.21 -10.73
N PRO A 151 0.23 -4.14 -11.37
CA PRO A 151 -1.16 -4.43 -11.06
C PRO A 151 -1.33 -5.06 -9.67
N GLN A 152 -2.57 -5.15 -9.22
CA GLN A 152 -2.91 -5.54 -7.86
C GLN A 152 -2.53 -6.99 -7.53
N ASP A 153 -2.72 -7.92 -8.45
CA ASP A 153 -2.36 -9.34 -8.28
C ASP A 153 -0.87 -9.52 -7.97
N GLN A 154 -0.03 -8.78 -8.69
CA GLN A 154 1.41 -8.78 -8.55
C GLN A 154 1.84 -8.13 -7.24
N ALA A 155 1.22 -7.01 -6.87
CA ALA A 155 1.44 -6.37 -5.58
C ALA A 155 1.05 -7.30 -4.42
N GLU A 156 -0.06 -8.01 -4.55
CA GLU A 156 -0.55 -8.96 -3.56
C GLU A 156 0.38 -10.16 -3.38
N GLU A 157 0.90 -10.72 -4.47
CA GLU A 157 1.89 -11.80 -4.44
C GLU A 157 3.14 -11.39 -3.66
N LEU A 158 3.66 -10.19 -3.90
CA LEU A 158 4.82 -9.62 -3.20
C LEU A 158 4.52 -9.40 -1.71
N ALA A 159 3.38 -8.78 -1.39
CA ALA A 159 2.97 -8.46 -0.03
C ALA A 159 2.74 -9.72 0.81
N ARG A 160 2.02 -10.72 0.27
CA ARG A 160 1.80 -12.01 0.96
C ARG A 160 3.12 -12.72 1.26
N SER A 161 4.03 -12.75 0.28
CA SER A 161 5.33 -13.41 0.44
C SER A 161 6.22 -12.66 1.44
N PHE A 162 6.16 -11.33 1.44
CA PHE A 162 6.83 -10.49 2.43
C PHE A 162 6.30 -10.77 3.84
N CYS A 163 4.98 -10.71 4.05
CA CYS A 163 4.35 -10.97 5.34
C CYS A 163 4.69 -12.35 5.91
N ARG A 164 4.80 -13.38 5.05
CA ARG A 164 5.18 -14.73 5.47
C ARG A 164 6.65 -14.84 5.90
N THR A 165 7.53 -14.11 5.24
CA THR A 165 8.98 -14.21 5.46
C THR A 165 9.44 -13.29 6.59
N GLU A 166 8.91 -12.08 6.64
CA GLU A 166 9.22 -11.06 7.64
C GLU A 166 7.93 -10.47 8.25
N PRO A 167 7.23 -11.22 9.12
CA PRO A 167 5.96 -10.75 9.71
C PRO A 167 6.13 -9.61 10.72
N ALA A 168 7.28 -9.55 11.41
CA ALA A 168 7.47 -8.66 12.56
C ALA A 168 7.31 -7.15 12.23
N PRO A 169 7.93 -6.59 11.17
CA PRO A 169 7.76 -5.18 10.82
C PRO A 169 6.29 -4.82 10.53
N VAL A 170 5.58 -5.74 9.87
CA VAL A 170 4.18 -5.55 9.48
C VAL A 170 3.27 -5.59 10.71
N LEU A 171 3.39 -6.64 11.54
CA LEU A 171 2.55 -6.83 12.72
C LEU A 171 2.76 -5.71 13.75
N ILE A 172 4.01 -5.31 14.01
CA ILE A 172 4.31 -4.22 14.94
C ILE A 172 3.65 -2.91 14.48
N SER A 173 3.69 -2.62 13.18
CA SER A 173 3.10 -1.41 12.61
C SER A 173 1.58 -1.36 12.82
N ILE A 174 0.87 -2.44 12.48
CA ILE A 174 -0.60 -2.48 12.60
C ILE A 174 -1.04 -2.52 14.06
N GLU A 175 -0.36 -3.26 14.93
CA GLU A 175 -0.72 -3.38 16.36
C GLU A 175 -0.50 -2.07 17.10
N THR A 176 0.57 -1.33 16.76
CA THR A 176 0.83 0.00 17.31
C THR A 176 -0.29 0.96 16.90
N THR A 177 -0.69 0.94 15.63
CA THR A 177 -1.76 1.80 15.11
C THR A 177 -3.11 1.47 15.73
N GLU A 178 -3.48 0.19 15.80
CA GLU A 178 -4.71 -0.28 16.43
C GLU A 178 -4.77 0.12 17.91
N ARG A 179 -3.67 -0.03 18.64
CA ARG A 179 -3.60 0.34 20.06
C ARG A 179 -3.79 1.84 20.25
N ASN A 180 -3.09 2.66 19.46
CA ASN A 180 -3.20 4.12 19.54
C ASN A 180 -4.63 4.58 19.26
N TRP A 181 -5.24 4.08 18.19
CA TRP A 181 -6.60 4.44 17.81
C TRP A 181 -7.64 3.96 18.84
N SER A 182 -7.45 2.77 19.42
CA SER A 182 -8.32 2.27 20.49
C SER A 182 -8.30 3.18 21.71
N VAL A 183 -7.14 3.74 22.07
CA VAL A 183 -7.00 4.71 23.16
C VAL A 183 -7.65 6.05 22.79
N ASP A 184 -7.44 6.52 21.56
CA ASP A 184 -7.96 7.82 21.12
C ASP A 184 -9.48 7.82 20.95
N VAL A 185 -10.09 6.71 20.53
CA VAL A 185 -11.56 6.54 20.46
C VAL A 185 -12.22 6.70 21.83
N ALA A 186 -11.54 6.34 22.92
CA ALA A 186 -12.08 6.48 24.28
C ALA A 186 -12.07 7.94 24.79
N ARG A 187 -11.47 8.88 24.04
CA ARG A 187 -11.42 10.30 24.40
C ARG A 187 -12.63 11.05 23.82
N PRO A 188 -13.25 11.97 24.58
CA PRO A 188 -14.34 12.80 24.07
C PRO A 188 -13.93 13.61 22.83
N GLY A 189 -14.79 13.65 21.81
CA GLY A 189 -14.55 14.40 20.57
C GLY A 189 -13.82 13.63 19.46
N ASN A 190 -13.47 12.37 19.71
CA ASN A 190 -12.83 11.47 18.73
C ASN A 190 -13.77 10.40 18.18
N GLU A 191 -15.09 10.59 18.25
CA GLU A 191 -16.07 9.60 17.81
C GLU A 191 -15.96 9.29 16.30
N TYR A 192 -15.40 10.21 15.51
CA TYR A 192 -15.12 10.01 14.08
C TYR A 192 -14.11 8.89 13.80
N LEU A 193 -13.29 8.49 14.79
CA LEU A 193 -12.34 7.39 14.65
C LEU A 193 -13.01 6.01 14.71
N VAL A 194 -14.22 5.90 15.28
CA VAL A 194 -14.95 4.63 15.38
C VAL A 194 -15.21 3.97 14.01
N PRO A 195 -15.78 4.67 13.00
CA PRO A 195 -15.97 4.08 11.67
C PRO A 195 -14.64 3.72 10.99
N LEU A 196 -13.60 4.54 11.16
CA LEU A 196 -12.27 4.25 10.62
C LEU A 196 -11.68 2.98 11.25
N LEU A 197 -11.74 2.86 12.58
CA LEU A 197 -11.27 1.67 13.29
C LEU A 197 -11.97 0.40 12.79
N ASN A 198 -13.29 0.47 12.54
CA ASN A 198 -14.04 -0.66 12.00
C ASN A 198 -13.64 -0.99 10.55
N GLN A 199 -13.36 0.01 9.72
CA GLN A 199 -12.87 -0.19 8.35
C GLN A 199 -11.48 -0.87 8.34
N TYR A 200 -10.56 -0.41 9.19
CA TYR A 200 -9.18 -0.92 9.24
C TYR A 200 -9.07 -2.29 9.94
N ARG A 201 -10.01 -2.66 10.82
CA ARG A 201 -10.03 -4.01 11.41
C ARG A 201 -10.07 -5.13 10.38
N ALA A 202 -10.79 -4.94 9.29
CA ALA A 202 -10.87 -5.93 8.22
C ALA A 202 -9.51 -6.10 7.51
N SER A 203 -8.80 -4.99 7.25
CA SER A 203 -7.48 -5.04 6.62
C SER A 203 -6.42 -5.64 7.57
N TRP A 204 -6.45 -5.31 8.87
CA TRP A 204 -5.56 -5.91 9.87
C TRP A 204 -5.76 -7.41 10.04
N ALA A 205 -7.00 -7.91 9.96
CA ALA A 205 -7.27 -9.34 9.97
C ALA A 205 -6.62 -10.06 8.77
N ILE A 206 -6.74 -9.49 7.56
CA ILE A 206 -6.08 -10.02 6.35
C ILE A 206 -4.56 -10.06 6.54
N ILE A 207 -3.98 -8.99 7.07
CA ILE A 207 -2.52 -8.92 7.31
C ILE A 207 -2.08 -10.00 8.31
N ARG A 208 -2.80 -10.17 9.42
CA ARG A 208 -2.51 -11.23 10.42
C ARG A 208 -2.58 -12.62 9.81
N GLN A 209 -3.58 -12.86 8.97
CA GLN A 209 -3.73 -14.10 8.23
C GLN A 209 -2.51 -14.35 7.31
N TRP A 210 -2.05 -13.33 6.57
CA TRP A 210 -0.87 -13.45 5.70
C TRP A 210 0.42 -13.69 6.47
N CYS A 211 0.56 -13.06 7.64
CA CYS A 211 1.70 -13.26 8.55
C CYS A 211 1.69 -14.63 9.26
N GLY A 212 0.64 -15.43 9.08
CA GLY A 212 0.47 -16.71 9.78
C GLY A 212 0.21 -16.56 11.29
N SER A 213 -0.15 -15.36 11.75
CA SER A 213 -0.39 -15.08 13.18
C SER A 213 -1.53 -15.94 13.72
N ASP A 214 -2.62 -16.11 12.97
CA ASP A 214 -3.76 -16.93 13.42
C ASP A 214 -3.40 -18.40 13.60
N ALA A 215 -2.51 -18.93 12.75
CA ALA A 215 -2.00 -20.31 12.88
C ALA A 215 -1.03 -20.44 14.07
N ALA A 216 -0.16 -19.45 14.27
CA ALA A 216 0.77 -19.41 15.40
C ALA A 216 0.04 -19.24 16.75
N VAL A 217 -1.01 -18.42 16.78
CA VAL A 217 -1.89 -18.25 17.94
C VAL A 217 -2.64 -19.54 18.21
N ALA A 218 -3.24 -20.17 17.20
CA ALA A 218 -3.95 -21.44 17.37
C ALA A 218 -3.02 -22.57 17.88
N GLU A 219 -1.78 -22.65 17.38
CA GLU A 219 -0.80 -23.63 17.86
C GLU A 219 -0.33 -23.33 19.29
N ARG A 220 -0.13 -22.04 19.61
CA ARG A 220 0.20 -21.61 20.97
C ARG A 220 -0.93 -21.97 21.95
N ASP A 221 -2.18 -21.72 21.56
CA ASP A 221 -3.34 -21.97 22.41
C ASP A 221 -3.55 -23.49 22.62
N LYS A 222 -3.40 -24.32 21.58
CA LYS A 222 -3.34 -25.78 21.72
C LYS A 222 -2.24 -26.23 22.67
N ARG A 223 -1.07 -25.60 22.61
CA ARG A 223 0.05 -25.93 23.50
C ARG A 223 -0.26 -25.53 24.94
N ILE A 224 -0.91 -24.40 25.15
CA ILE A 224 -1.39 -23.96 26.47
C ILE A 224 -2.40 -24.97 27.01
N GLU A 225 -3.42 -25.36 26.23
CA GLU A 225 -4.41 -26.37 26.64
C GLU A 225 -3.76 -27.71 27.01
N LEU A 226 -2.78 -28.16 26.23
CA LEU A 226 -2.04 -29.40 26.51
C LEU A 226 -1.24 -29.29 27.81
N LEU A 227 -0.58 -28.15 28.05
CA LEU A 227 0.17 -27.92 29.28
C LEU A 227 -0.77 -27.85 30.49
N GLU A 228 -1.90 -27.16 30.37
CA GLU A 228 -2.92 -27.11 31.41
C GLU A 228 -3.44 -28.50 31.76
N ARG A 229 -3.72 -29.33 30.74
CA ARG A 229 -4.12 -30.73 30.95
C ARG A 229 -3.07 -31.54 31.68
N LEU A 230 -1.79 -31.43 31.29
CA LEU A 230 -0.69 -32.12 31.99
C LEU A 230 -0.56 -31.69 33.44
N VAL A 231 -0.77 -30.41 33.74
CA VAL A 231 -0.73 -29.91 35.13
C VAL A 231 -1.92 -30.46 35.93
N TRP A 232 -3.12 -30.53 35.34
CA TRP A 232 -4.27 -31.16 35.98
C TRP A 232 -4.06 -32.66 36.24
N ASP A 233 -3.50 -33.40 35.28
CA ASP A 233 -3.16 -34.82 35.43
C ASP A 233 -2.10 -35.04 36.54
N ALA A 234 -1.12 -34.12 36.64
CA ALA A 234 -0.13 -34.13 37.72
C ALA A 234 -0.75 -33.84 39.10
N ILE A 235 -1.67 -32.87 39.19
CA ILE A 235 -2.44 -32.59 40.41
C ILE A 235 -3.21 -33.84 40.85
N TYR A 236 -3.91 -34.48 39.92
CA TYR A 236 -4.65 -35.71 40.21
C TYR A 236 -3.74 -36.85 40.67
N SER A 237 -2.59 -37.02 40.03
CA SER A 237 -1.60 -38.03 40.40
C SER A 237 -1.01 -37.78 41.80
N LEU A 238 -0.72 -36.52 42.15
CA LEU A 238 -0.24 -36.14 43.47
C LEU A 238 -1.30 -36.36 44.57
N GLN A 239 -2.56 -36.06 44.27
CA GLN A 239 -3.67 -36.37 45.19
C GLN A 239 -3.81 -37.87 45.42
N LYS A 240 -3.74 -38.67 44.35
CA LYS A 240 -3.78 -40.14 44.45
C LYS A 240 -2.59 -40.72 45.24
N ALA A 241 -1.44 -40.05 45.20
CA ALA A 241 -0.25 -40.40 45.97
C ALA A 241 -0.26 -39.84 47.41
N GLY A 242 -1.32 -39.14 47.84
CA GLY A 242 -1.45 -38.58 49.19
C GLY A 242 -0.67 -37.27 49.44
N SER A 243 -0.09 -36.67 48.40
CA SER A 243 0.67 -35.41 48.48
C SER A 243 -0.24 -34.19 48.29
N GLU A 244 -1.22 -34.02 49.18
CA GLU A 244 -2.28 -33.00 49.06
C GLU A 244 -1.74 -31.56 49.13
N SER A 245 -0.70 -31.32 49.91
CA SER A 245 -0.09 -29.98 50.07
C SER A 245 0.55 -29.50 48.76
N GLU A 246 1.19 -30.39 48.01
CA GLU A 246 1.82 -30.10 46.72
C GLU A 246 0.78 -29.93 45.60
N ALA A 247 -0.25 -30.78 45.59
CA ALA A 247 -1.41 -30.64 44.70
C ALA A 247 -2.13 -29.29 44.92
N ALA A 248 -2.35 -28.90 46.18
CA ALA A 248 -2.97 -27.62 46.53
C ALA A 248 -2.09 -26.41 46.20
N ARG A 249 -0.76 -26.58 46.16
CA ARG A 249 0.17 -25.53 45.71
C ARG A 249 0.08 -25.32 44.20
N LEU A 250 0.07 -26.39 43.41
CA LEU A 250 -0.05 -26.34 41.95
C LEU A 250 -1.40 -25.76 41.52
N ARG A 251 -2.49 -26.18 42.17
CA ARG A 251 -3.84 -25.65 41.88
C ARG A 251 -3.93 -24.14 42.09
N ARG A 252 -3.39 -23.65 43.22
CA ARG A 252 -3.31 -22.21 43.51
C ARG A 252 -2.42 -21.43 42.54
N ALA A 253 -1.45 -22.07 41.90
CA ALA A 253 -0.60 -21.43 40.90
C ALA A 253 -1.31 -21.26 39.54
N ILE A 254 -2.22 -22.19 39.20
CA ILE A 254 -3.06 -22.09 38.01
C ILE A 254 -4.14 -21.00 38.19
N ASP A 255 -4.83 -20.99 39.33
CA ASP A 255 -5.94 -20.06 39.61
C ASP A 255 -5.50 -18.59 39.78
N ARG A 256 -4.18 -18.32 39.84
CA ARG A 256 -3.61 -16.96 39.96
C ARG A 256 -3.28 -16.31 38.61
N ARG A 257 -3.51 -17.02 37.51
CA ARG A 257 -3.27 -16.54 36.15
C ARG A 257 -4.52 -15.88 35.58
#